data_AF-A0A258AGG0-F1
#
_entry.id   AF-A0A258AGG0-F1
#
_cell.length_a   1.000
_cell.length_b   1.000
_cell.length_c   1.000
_cell.angle_alpha   90.00
_cell.angle_beta   90.00
_cell.angle_gamma   90.00
#
_symmetry.space_group_name_H-M   'P 1'
#
loop_
_entity.id
_entity.type
_entity.pdbx_description
1 polymer ?
#
loop_
_entity_poly.entity_id
_entity_poly.type
_entity_poly.pdbx_seq_one_letter_code
_entity_poly.pdbx_strand_id
1 'polypeptide(L)'
;MNPTTSNPRLLSLDAFRGFIMLLMASGGFGIAQMAAAHPGSVWEFIKPQFAHQDWQGCSLWDLIQPSFMFMVGMAVPFSYAKRREHGQSFFGMAWHALSRSILLVALGVMLATRSADKHTVFLFTNVLAQIGLSYFVLFLLSRMGWEYIMSGIILILAGYTWFFINHPLPTAQELAAIAGMKDSAHGILPGFAGHWNIHTNAAAAFDRWWLNLLPQAQPYQNTNGGYQTLNFVPALATMLGGALTGSFLMHSRKTDKARC
;
A
#
# COMPACT_ATOMS: atom_id res chain seq x y z
N MET A 1 0.03 44.72 9.62
CA MET A 1 -0.54 43.60 8.87
C MET A 1 0.47 42.47 8.89
N ASN A 2 0.22 41.39 9.64
CA ASN A 2 1.10 40.22 9.61
C ASN A 2 0.96 39.58 8.23
N PRO A 3 2.04 39.41 7.45
CA PRO A 3 1.96 38.64 6.23
C PRO A 3 1.55 37.23 6.63
N THR A 4 0.35 36.82 6.25
CA THR A 4 -0.05 35.43 6.27
C THR A 4 0.86 34.72 5.28
N THR A 5 2.02 34.26 5.75
CA THR A 5 2.90 33.39 4.97
C THR A 5 2.14 32.11 4.72
N SER A 6 1.33 32.09 3.66
CA SER A 6 0.70 30.88 3.18
C SER A 6 1.83 29.92 2.88
N ASN A 7 1.96 28.86 3.67
CA ASN A 7 3.00 27.87 3.46
C ASN A 7 2.70 27.25 2.10
N PRO A 8 3.52 27.49 1.04
CA PRO A 8 3.13 27.15 -0.31
C PRO A 8 2.90 25.65 -0.41
N ARG A 9 1.73 25.24 -0.92
CA ARG A 9 1.42 23.84 -1.22
C ARG A 9 2.48 23.29 -2.18
N LEU A 10 2.86 22.04 -1.98
CA LEU A 10 3.81 21.36 -2.86
C LEU A 10 3.08 20.99 -4.16
N LEU A 11 3.17 21.86 -5.16
CA LEU A 11 2.54 21.67 -6.45
C LEU A 11 2.96 20.35 -7.11
N SER A 12 4.23 19.94 -6.96
CA SER A 12 4.74 18.66 -7.46
C SER A 12 4.03 17.46 -6.84
N LEU A 13 3.73 17.51 -5.54
CA LEU A 13 2.99 16.45 -4.85
C LEU A 13 1.52 16.41 -5.28
N ASP A 14 0.89 17.57 -5.46
CA ASP A 14 -0.48 17.65 -5.97
C ASP A 14 -0.58 17.13 -7.41
N ALA A 15 0.39 17.46 -8.28
CA ALA A 15 0.50 16.97 -9.65
C ALA A 15 0.73 15.45 -9.70
N PHE A 16 1.65 14.93 -8.87
CA PHE A 16 1.91 13.50 -8.78
C PHE A 16 0.67 12.73 -8.32
N ARG A 17 -0.06 13.25 -7.32
CA ARG A 17 -1.34 12.65 -6.91
C ARG A 17 -2.36 12.63 -8.04
N GLY A 18 -2.51 13.74 -8.77
CA GLY A 18 -3.43 13.83 -9.91
C GLY A 18 -3.09 12.83 -11.00
N PHE A 19 -1.80 12.67 -11.31
CA PHE A 19 -1.31 11.68 -12.26
C PHE A 19 -1.64 10.24 -11.83
N ILE A 20 -1.38 9.88 -10.57
CA ILE A 20 -1.68 8.53 -10.06
C ILE A 20 -3.20 8.27 -10.01
N MET A 21 -4.01 9.28 -9.68
CA MET A 21 -5.47 9.16 -9.74
C MET A 21 -5.98 8.96 -11.17
N LEU A 22 -5.41 9.67 -12.15
CA LEU A 22 -5.73 9.49 -13.57
C LEU A 22 -5.32 8.08 -14.04
N LEU A 23 -4.13 7.62 -13.66
CA LEU A 23 -3.66 6.28 -13.96
C LEU A 23 -4.60 5.22 -13.35
N MET A 24 -5.04 5.37 -12.10
CA MET A 24 -6.02 4.47 -11.50
C MET A 24 -7.39 4.51 -12.22
N ALA A 25 -7.85 5.68 -12.65
CA ALA A 25 -9.10 5.80 -13.42
C ALA A 25 -9.01 5.17 -14.80
N SER A 26 -7.81 5.15 -15.39
CA SER A 26 -7.59 4.69 -16.77
C SER A 26 -7.85 3.20 -17.00
N GLY A 27 -7.93 2.37 -15.95
CA GLY A 27 -8.39 0.99 -16.07
C GLY A 27 -9.83 0.88 -16.60
N GLY A 28 -10.63 1.95 -16.46
CA GLY A 28 -11.96 2.05 -17.04
C GLY A 28 -12.02 2.64 -18.45
N PHE A 29 -10.91 3.06 -19.06
CA PHE A 29 -10.90 3.78 -20.34
C PHE A 29 -11.00 2.86 -21.57
N GLY A 30 -11.23 1.56 -21.39
CA GLY A 30 -11.41 0.63 -22.51
C GLY A 30 -10.13 0.32 -23.30
N ILE A 31 -8.94 0.57 -22.74
CA ILE A 31 -7.65 0.27 -23.39
C ILE A 31 -7.57 -1.20 -23.83
N ALA A 32 -8.06 -2.12 -22.99
CA ALA A 32 -8.13 -3.55 -23.32
C ALA A 32 -9.05 -3.85 -24.51
N GLN A 33 -10.13 -3.08 -24.70
CA GLN A 33 -11.07 -3.23 -25.80
C GLN A 33 -10.46 -2.67 -27.10
N MET A 34 -9.76 -1.54 -27.02
CA MET A 34 -9.02 -0.96 -28.15
C MET A 34 -7.91 -1.87 -28.66
N ALA A 35 -7.17 -2.51 -27.75
CA ALA A 35 -6.16 -3.49 -28.13
C ALA A 35 -6.77 -4.71 -28.84
N ALA A 36 -7.94 -5.19 -28.37
CA ALA A 36 -8.63 -6.30 -29.01
C ALA A 36 -9.22 -5.94 -30.39
N ALA A 37 -9.66 -4.68 -30.58
CA ALA A 37 -10.20 -4.20 -31.85
C ALA A 37 -9.10 -3.91 -32.90
N HIS A 38 -7.87 -3.62 -32.46
CA HIS A 38 -6.75 -3.27 -33.34
C HIS A 38 -5.51 -4.13 -33.03
N PRO A 39 -5.52 -5.44 -33.39
CA PRO A 39 -4.37 -6.31 -33.21
C PRO A 39 -3.15 -5.82 -34.01
N GLY A 40 -1.94 -5.97 -33.46
CA GLY A 40 -0.68 -5.48 -34.03
C GLY A 40 -0.44 -3.96 -33.91
N SER A 41 -1.30 -3.23 -33.20
CA SER A 41 -1.15 -1.79 -32.98
C SER A 41 -0.41 -1.46 -31.68
N VAL A 42 -0.11 -0.17 -31.48
CA VAL A 42 0.51 0.34 -30.24
C VAL A 42 -0.32 -0.02 -28.98
N TRP A 43 -1.62 -0.27 -29.13
CA TRP A 43 -2.52 -0.62 -28.03
C TRP A 43 -2.20 -1.98 -27.40
N GLU A 44 -1.68 -2.94 -28.17
CA GLU A 44 -1.24 -4.23 -27.62
C GLU A 44 0.01 -4.10 -26.76
N PHE A 45 0.92 -3.20 -27.12
CA PHE A 45 2.12 -2.91 -26.32
C PHE A 45 1.77 -2.16 -25.02
N ILE A 46 0.77 -1.28 -25.07
CA ILE A 46 0.36 -0.45 -23.93
C ILE A 46 -0.53 -1.24 -22.95
N LYS A 47 -1.42 -2.10 -23.43
CA LYS A 47 -2.35 -2.90 -22.63
C LYS A 47 -1.75 -3.52 -21.36
N PRO A 48 -0.60 -4.23 -21.38
CA PRO A 48 -0.04 -4.86 -20.18
C PRO A 48 0.38 -3.87 -19.09
N GLN A 49 0.56 -2.58 -19.39
CA GLN A 49 0.87 -1.55 -18.41
C GLN A 49 -0.35 -1.09 -17.59
N PHE A 50 -1.57 -1.40 -18.06
CA PHE A 50 -2.84 -0.99 -17.45
C PHE A 50 -3.58 -2.17 -16.81
N ALA A 51 -2.89 -3.29 -16.59
CA ALA A 51 -3.40 -4.46 -15.91
C ALA A 51 -2.37 -4.98 -14.90
N HIS A 52 -2.84 -5.65 -13.86
CA HIS A 52 -1.97 -6.38 -12.94
C HIS A 52 -1.25 -7.50 -13.67
N GLN A 53 0.01 -7.73 -13.31
CA GLN A 53 0.67 -9.01 -13.62
C GLN A 53 0.05 -10.10 -12.75
N ASP A 54 -0.01 -11.33 -13.26
CA ASP A 54 -0.69 -12.44 -12.57
C ASP A 54 -0.06 -12.74 -11.19
N TRP A 55 1.27 -12.68 -11.10
CA TRP A 55 1.98 -12.81 -9.82
C TRP A 55 3.43 -12.31 -9.90
N GLN A 56 4.17 -12.77 -10.90
CA GLN A 56 5.56 -12.39 -11.15
C GLN A 56 5.63 -11.23 -12.14
N GLY A 57 6.51 -10.28 -11.85
CA GLY A 57 6.69 -9.08 -12.67
C GLY A 57 6.15 -7.84 -12.00
N CYS A 58 6.15 -6.74 -12.75
CA CYS A 58 5.65 -5.46 -12.29
C CYS A 58 5.20 -4.68 -13.51
N SER A 59 3.93 -4.27 -13.53
CA SER A 59 3.43 -3.32 -14.51
C SER A 59 3.31 -1.92 -13.89
N LEU A 60 3.12 -0.91 -14.75
CA LEU A 60 2.82 0.44 -14.29
C LEU A 60 1.59 0.49 -13.35
N TRP A 61 0.62 -0.40 -13.56
CA TRP A 61 -0.57 -0.51 -12.73
C TRP A 61 -0.25 -0.97 -11.29
N ASP A 62 0.72 -1.87 -11.13
CA ASP A 62 1.14 -2.38 -9.82
C ASP A 62 1.81 -1.29 -8.96
N LEU A 63 2.35 -0.24 -9.59
CA LEU A 63 3.01 0.90 -8.92
C LEU A 63 2.03 1.94 -8.35
N ILE A 64 0.72 1.83 -8.62
CA ILE A 64 -0.29 2.77 -8.14
C ILE A 64 -0.36 2.77 -6.61
N GLN A 65 -0.49 1.59 -6.00
CA GLN A 65 -0.57 1.46 -4.54
C GLN A 65 0.72 1.95 -3.84
N PRO A 66 1.92 1.47 -4.22
CA PRO A 66 3.18 2.01 -3.68
C PRO A 66 3.30 3.53 -3.81
N SER A 67 2.84 4.11 -4.92
CA SER A 67 2.84 5.56 -5.12
C SER A 67 1.93 6.29 -4.10
N PHE A 68 0.73 5.77 -3.83
CA PHE A 68 -0.13 6.32 -2.78
C PHE A 68 0.52 6.21 -1.39
N MET A 69 1.12 5.06 -1.07
CA MET A 69 1.82 4.85 0.20
C MET A 69 2.95 5.86 0.39
N PHE A 70 3.79 6.02 -0.63
CA PHE A 70 4.89 6.98 -0.65
C PHE A 70 4.39 8.42 -0.45
N MET A 71 3.34 8.82 -1.19
CA MET A 71 2.75 10.17 -1.07
C MET A 71 2.21 10.45 0.33
N VAL A 72 1.51 9.49 0.94
CA VAL A 72 1.01 9.63 2.31
C VAL A 72 2.18 9.82 3.26
N GLY A 73 3.23 9.02 3.14
CA GLY A 73 4.49 9.16 3.86
C GLY A 73 5.09 10.56 3.76
N MET A 74 5.26 11.04 2.53
CA MET A 74 5.84 12.34 2.23
C MET A 74 5.05 13.50 2.80
N ALA A 75 3.72 13.38 2.92
CA ALA A 75 2.87 14.42 3.47
C ALA A 75 2.94 14.53 5.01
N VAL A 76 3.39 13.49 5.72
CA VAL A 76 3.37 13.46 7.21
C VAL A 76 4.24 14.56 7.83
N PRO A 77 5.52 14.77 7.45
CA PRO A 77 6.37 15.81 8.04
C PRO A 77 5.76 17.21 7.91
N PHE A 78 5.16 17.53 6.75
CA PHE A 78 4.49 18.81 6.51
C PHE A 78 3.24 18.97 7.39
N SER A 79 2.42 17.92 7.51
CA SER A 79 1.22 17.93 8.36
C SER A 79 1.58 18.12 9.83
N TYR A 80 2.64 17.42 10.27
CA TYR A 80 3.13 17.49 11.64
C TYR A 80 3.68 18.88 11.98
N ALA A 81 4.54 19.45 11.12
CA ALA A 81 5.09 20.79 11.30
C ALA A 81 3.97 21.84 11.43
N LYS A 82 2.98 21.81 10.53
CA LYS A 82 1.84 22.73 10.55
C LYS A 82 1.03 22.64 11.84
N ARG A 83 0.73 21.43 12.32
CA ARG A 83 -0.04 21.24 13.57
C ARG A 83 0.72 21.70 14.81
N ARG A 84 2.05 21.52 14.80
CA ARG A 84 2.93 22.04 15.85
C ARG A 84 2.98 23.57 15.87
N GLU A 85 3.02 24.22 14.71
CA GLU A 85 2.93 25.69 14.61
C GLU A 85 1.61 26.22 15.18
N HIS A 86 0.52 25.48 15.02
CA HIS A 86 -0.78 25.78 15.64
C HIS A 86 -0.90 25.40 17.13
N GLY A 87 0.20 24.99 17.78
CA GLY A 87 0.20 24.68 19.21
C GLY A 87 -0.52 23.38 19.59
N GLN A 88 -0.82 22.49 18.63
CA GLN A 88 -1.50 21.23 18.93
C GLN A 88 -0.60 20.31 19.77
N SER A 89 -1.13 19.77 20.87
CA SER A 89 -0.40 18.82 21.71
C SER A 89 -0.09 17.52 20.96
N PHE A 90 0.96 16.81 21.39
CA PHE A 90 1.30 15.53 20.79
C PHE A 90 0.16 14.51 20.91
N PHE A 91 -0.44 14.37 22.09
CA PHE A 91 -1.54 13.45 22.30
C PHE A 91 -2.74 13.76 21.40
N GLY A 92 -3.03 15.06 21.18
CA GLY A 92 -4.07 15.47 20.23
C GLY A 92 -3.74 15.07 18.79
N MET A 93 -2.49 15.20 18.37
CA MET A 93 -2.06 14.75 17.04
C MET A 93 -2.07 13.21 16.91
N ALA A 94 -1.63 12.49 17.95
CA ALA A 94 -1.62 11.03 17.98
C ALA A 94 -3.05 10.46 17.94
N TRP A 95 -3.97 11.03 18.71
CA TRP A 95 -5.38 10.67 18.68
C TRP A 95 -6.00 10.91 17.30
N HIS A 96 -5.69 12.05 16.68
CA HIS A 96 -6.13 12.33 15.31
C HIS A 96 -5.54 11.36 14.29
N ALA A 97 -4.28 10.96 14.46
CA ALA A 97 -3.66 9.98 13.58
C ALA A 97 -4.30 8.59 13.74
N LEU A 98 -4.59 8.19 14.98
CA LEU A 98 -5.27 6.93 15.29
C LEU A 98 -6.70 6.92 14.73
N SER A 99 -7.48 7.99 14.95
CA SER A 99 -8.85 8.07 14.44
C SER A 99 -8.90 8.05 12.92
N ARG A 100 -7.96 8.72 12.24
CA ARG A 100 -7.81 8.64 10.79
C ARG A 100 -7.47 7.21 10.33
N SER A 101 -6.58 6.52 11.05
CA SER A 101 -6.19 5.14 10.75
C SER A 101 -7.40 4.21 10.81
N ILE A 102 -8.17 4.28 11.91
CA ILE A 102 -9.39 3.49 12.11
C ILE A 102 -10.43 3.81 11.04
N LEU A 103 -10.65 5.09 10.74
CA LEU A 103 -11.61 5.51 9.72
C LEU A 103 -11.25 4.97 8.33
N LEU A 104 -9.98 5.01 7.94
CA LEU A 104 -9.53 4.48 6.65
C LEU A 104 -9.70 2.96 6.57
N VAL A 105 -9.41 2.23 7.65
CA VAL A 105 -9.67 0.80 7.73
C VAL A 105 -11.17 0.50 7.62
N ALA A 106 -12.01 1.22 8.37
CA ALA A 106 -13.46 1.05 8.32
C ALA A 106 -14.04 1.34 6.93
N LEU A 107 -13.58 2.42 6.27
CA LEU A 107 -13.95 2.73 4.88
C LEU A 107 -13.49 1.64 3.92
N GLY A 108 -12.29 1.08 4.12
CA GLY A 108 -11.78 -0.03 3.33
C GLY A 108 -12.65 -1.30 3.45
N VAL A 109 -13.07 -1.65 4.67
CA VAL A 109 -13.99 -2.78 4.92
C VAL A 109 -15.37 -2.51 4.33
N MET A 110 -15.87 -1.28 4.45
CA MET A 110 -17.15 -0.87 3.86
C MET A 110 -17.13 -0.96 2.34
N LEU A 111 -16.03 -0.55 1.68
CA LEU A 111 -15.85 -0.67 0.23
C LEU A 111 -15.70 -2.12 -0.25
N ALA A 112 -15.15 -3.00 0.59
CA ALA A 112 -15.06 -4.42 0.29
C ALA A 112 -16.44 -5.11 0.33
N THR A 113 -17.35 -4.60 1.15
CA THR A 113 -18.73 -5.11 1.27
C THR A 113 -19.59 -4.53 0.15
N ARG A 114 -20.07 -5.37 -0.77
CA ARG A 114 -20.93 -4.93 -1.88
C ARG A 114 -22.39 -4.92 -1.45
N SER A 115 -23.23 -4.15 -2.15
CA SER A 115 -24.68 -4.10 -1.89
C SER A 115 -25.39 -5.45 -2.04
N ALA A 116 -24.79 -6.42 -2.73
CA ALA A 116 -25.30 -7.78 -2.88
C ALA A 116 -24.93 -8.71 -1.71
N ASP A 117 -23.97 -8.32 -0.87
CA ASP A 117 -23.49 -9.15 0.24
C ASP A 117 -24.44 -9.03 1.44
N LYS A 118 -24.87 -10.17 1.99
CA LYS A 118 -25.75 -10.23 3.16
C LYS A 118 -25.04 -9.92 4.49
N HIS A 119 -23.71 -9.95 4.49
CA HIS A 119 -22.86 -9.76 5.66
C HIS A 119 -21.66 -8.89 5.31
N THR A 120 -21.08 -8.22 6.31
CA THR A 120 -19.86 -7.44 6.15
C THR A 120 -18.69 -8.33 5.73
N VAL A 121 -18.00 -7.94 4.66
CA VAL A 121 -16.82 -8.65 4.16
C VAL A 121 -15.58 -8.00 4.74
N PHE A 122 -14.97 -8.67 5.72
CA PHE A 122 -13.72 -8.22 6.34
C PHE A 122 -12.54 -8.53 5.41
N LEU A 123 -12.22 -7.58 4.53
CA LEU A 123 -11.02 -7.62 3.68
C LEU A 123 -10.22 -6.34 3.85
N PHE A 124 -8.94 -6.51 4.18
CA PHE A 124 -8.01 -5.41 4.48
C PHE A 124 -6.96 -5.23 3.39
N THR A 125 -7.17 -5.84 2.22
CA THR A 125 -6.23 -5.86 1.08
C THR A 125 -6.30 -4.60 0.23
N ASN A 126 -7.38 -3.83 0.32
CA ASN A 126 -7.57 -2.62 -0.47
C ASN A 126 -6.65 -1.48 0.01
N VAL A 127 -6.33 -0.55 -0.89
CA VAL A 127 -5.39 0.55 -0.65
C VAL A 127 -5.79 1.40 0.58
N LEU A 128 -7.08 1.63 0.81
CA LEU A 128 -7.53 2.42 1.96
C LEU A 128 -7.23 1.72 3.30
N ALA A 129 -7.57 0.44 3.40
CA ALA A 129 -7.27 -0.35 4.59
C ALA A 129 -5.75 -0.47 4.82
N GLN A 130 -4.98 -0.71 3.77
CA GLN A 130 -3.52 -0.80 3.81
C GLN A 130 -2.86 0.50 4.28
N ILE A 131 -3.34 1.66 3.82
CA ILE A 131 -2.91 2.98 4.33
C ILE A 131 -3.29 3.10 5.81
N GLY A 132 -4.54 2.77 6.16
CA GLY A 132 -5.05 2.89 7.53
C GLY A 132 -4.25 2.07 8.53
N LEU A 133 -3.97 0.80 8.23
CA LEU A 133 -3.17 -0.10 9.08
C LEU A 133 -1.75 0.43 9.33
N SER A 134 -1.16 1.06 8.32
CA SER A 134 0.21 1.58 8.37
C SER A 134 0.31 2.98 8.99
N TYR A 135 -0.74 3.80 8.88
CA TYR A 135 -0.66 5.25 9.12
C TYR A 135 -0.30 5.63 10.56
N PHE A 136 -0.84 4.92 11.55
CA PHE A 136 -0.53 5.22 12.96
C PHE A 136 0.94 4.92 13.28
N VAL A 137 1.44 3.76 12.82
CA VAL A 137 2.85 3.37 13.00
C VAL A 137 3.78 4.33 12.27
N LEU A 138 3.43 4.70 11.03
CA LEU A 138 4.12 5.74 10.27
C LEU A 138 4.19 7.05 11.04
N PHE A 139 3.07 7.51 11.62
CA PHE A 139 3.05 8.76 12.40
C PHE A 139 4.02 8.72 13.58
N LEU A 140 4.12 7.59 14.29
CA LEU A 140 5.04 7.43 15.41
C LEU A 140 6.50 7.43 14.94
N LEU A 141 6.82 6.64 13.91
CA LEU A 141 8.20 6.49 13.40
C LEU A 141 8.69 7.72 12.63
N SER A 142 7.82 8.41 11.90
CA SER A 142 8.17 9.62 11.12
C SER A 142 8.67 10.80 11.96
N ARG A 143 8.48 10.73 13.29
CA ARG A 143 9.03 11.71 14.23
C ARG A 143 10.48 11.45 14.62
N MET A 144 10.98 10.24 14.37
CA MET A 144 12.32 9.86 14.78
C MET A 144 13.36 10.43 13.81
N GLY A 145 14.63 10.41 14.21
CA GLY A 145 15.75 10.77 13.31
C GLY A 145 15.76 9.91 12.05
N TRP A 146 16.38 10.41 10.99
CA TRP A 146 16.46 9.70 9.71
C TRP A 146 17.15 8.34 9.85
N GLU A 147 18.08 8.21 10.80
CA GLU A 147 18.78 6.97 11.15
C GLU A 147 17.80 5.90 11.63
N TYR A 148 16.85 6.27 12.49
CA TYR A 148 15.82 5.37 13.01
C TYR A 148 14.80 5.00 11.95
N ILE A 149 14.44 5.94 11.08
CA ILE A 149 13.53 5.66 9.97
C ILE A 149 14.19 4.68 9.00
N MET A 150 15.47 4.88 8.64
CA MET A 150 16.24 3.95 7.80
C MET A 150 16.39 2.58 8.46
N SER A 151 16.72 2.55 9.75
CA SER A 151 16.77 1.30 10.52
C SER A 151 15.43 0.59 10.51
N GLY A 152 14.32 1.33 10.67
CA GLY A 152 12.97 0.81 10.59
C GLY A 152 12.64 0.20 9.22
N ILE A 153 13.02 0.88 8.11
CA ILE A 153 12.86 0.34 6.75
C ILE A 153 13.63 -0.98 6.60
N ILE A 154 14.90 -1.02 7.01
CA ILE A 154 15.74 -2.22 6.92
C ILE A 154 15.14 -3.35 7.75
N LEU A 155 14.73 -3.08 8.99
CA LEU A 155 14.14 -4.07 9.89
C LEU A 155 12.81 -4.60 9.37
N ILE A 156 11.96 -3.73 8.81
CA ILE A 156 10.68 -4.14 8.21
C ILE A 156 10.93 -5.07 7.01
N LEU A 157 11.81 -4.68 6.09
CA LEU A 157 12.07 -5.45 4.89
C LEU A 157 12.77 -6.78 5.21
N ALA A 158 13.87 -6.73 5.97
CA ALA A 158 14.61 -7.94 6.37
C ALA A 158 13.76 -8.86 7.25
N GLY A 159 13.01 -8.30 8.20
CA GLY A 159 12.12 -9.06 9.09
C GLY A 159 10.97 -9.71 8.33
N TYR A 160 10.35 -9.00 7.38
CA TYR A 160 9.28 -9.56 6.56
C TYR A 160 9.78 -10.65 5.61
N THR A 161 10.95 -10.45 4.98
CA THR A 161 11.62 -11.49 4.20
C THR A 161 11.95 -12.71 5.06
N TRP A 162 12.52 -12.49 6.25
CA TRP A 162 12.83 -13.58 7.19
C TRP A 162 11.56 -14.34 7.62
N PHE A 163 10.46 -13.63 7.89
CA PHE A 163 9.17 -14.25 8.20
C PHE A 163 8.67 -15.17 7.07
N PHE A 164 8.84 -14.78 5.80
CA PHE A 164 8.49 -15.61 4.64
C PHE A 164 9.37 -16.86 4.53
N ILE A 165 10.67 -16.73 4.75
CA ILE A 165 11.64 -17.84 4.67
C ILE A 165 11.41 -18.87 5.78
N ASN A 166 11.00 -18.43 6.98
CA ASN A 166 10.71 -19.35 8.10
C ASN A 166 9.37 -20.07 7.97
N HIS A 167 8.50 -19.64 7.05
CA HIS A 167 7.27 -20.35 6.76
C HIS A 167 7.56 -21.61 5.94
N PRO A 168 7.01 -22.79 6.29
CA PRO A 168 7.28 -24.03 5.56
C PRO A 168 6.91 -23.89 4.08
N LEU A 169 7.68 -24.55 3.23
CA LEU A 169 7.35 -24.66 1.81
C LEU A 169 6.03 -25.43 1.65
N PRO A 170 5.19 -25.06 0.68
CA PRO A 170 3.92 -25.73 0.47
C PRO A 170 4.12 -27.19 0.04
N THR A 171 3.26 -28.05 0.56
CA THR A 171 3.19 -29.45 0.18
C THR A 171 2.62 -29.61 -1.23
N ALA A 172 2.89 -30.75 -1.88
CA ALA A 172 2.33 -31.04 -3.20
C ALA A 172 0.79 -31.02 -3.21
N GLN A 173 0.15 -31.37 -2.09
CA GLN A 173 -1.30 -31.33 -1.94
C GLN A 173 -1.83 -29.89 -1.89
N GLU A 174 -1.16 -28.98 -1.18
CA GLU A 174 -1.53 -27.57 -1.12
C GLU A 174 -1.33 -26.89 -2.49
N LEU A 175 -0.26 -27.22 -3.20
CA LEU A 175 -0.04 -26.75 -4.57
C LEU A 175 -1.13 -27.26 -5.52
N ALA A 176 -1.52 -28.53 -5.41
CA ALA A 176 -2.62 -29.09 -6.21
C ALA A 176 -3.97 -28.43 -5.88
N ALA A 177 -4.21 -28.07 -4.61
CA ALA A 177 -5.44 -27.40 -4.19
C ALA A 177 -5.59 -25.99 -4.79
N ILE A 178 -4.48 -25.30 -5.05
CA ILE A 178 -4.49 -23.95 -5.64
C ILE A 178 -4.33 -23.96 -7.16
N ALA A 179 -3.94 -25.07 -7.80
CA ALA A 179 -3.62 -25.11 -9.22
C ALA A 179 -4.78 -24.68 -10.15
N GLY A 180 -6.03 -24.86 -9.72
CA GLY A 180 -7.23 -24.43 -10.46
C GLY A 180 -7.71 -23.01 -10.13
N MET A 181 -7.05 -22.31 -9.20
CA MET A 181 -7.41 -20.95 -8.82
C MET A 181 -6.86 -19.93 -9.82
N LYS A 182 -7.53 -18.78 -9.89
CA LYS A 182 -7.11 -17.67 -10.76
C LYS A 182 -5.66 -17.27 -10.46
N ASP A 183 -4.88 -16.97 -11.50
CA ASP A 183 -3.50 -16.47 -11.43
C ASP A 183 -2.48 -17.46 -10.81
N SER A 184 -2.92 -18.69 -10.49
CA SER A 184 -2.09 -19.68 -9.79
C SER A 184 -1.03 -20.35 -10.66
N ALA A 185 -1.27 -20.48 -11.97
CA ALA A 185 -0.30 -21.07 -12.89
C ALA A 185 1.03 -20.31 -12.94
N HIS A 186 0.99 -18.96 -12.92
CA HIS A 186 2.17 -18.11 -12.90
C HIS A 186 2.69 -17.83 -11.48
N GLY A 187 1.93 -18.22 -10.46
CA GLY A 187 2.23 -17.97 -9.05
C GLY A 187 2.90 -19.13 -8.30
N ILE A 188 3.08 -20.29 -8.94
CA ILE A 188 3.79 -21.44 -8.37
C ILE A 188 5.28 -21.36 -8.74
N LEU A 189 6.11 -21.05 -7.76
CA LEU A 189 7.56 -20.90 -7.85
C LEU A 189 8.26 -22.16 -7.32
N PRO A 190 9.33 -22.62 -8.00
CA PRO A 190 10.10 -23.78 -7.55
C PRO A 190 11.14 -23.42 -6.48
N GLY A 191 11.57 -24.42 -5.71
CA GLY A 191 12.68 -24.33 -4.77
C GLY A 191 12.49 -23.25 -3.70
N PHE A 192 13.54 -22.48 -3.41
CA PHE A 192 13.53 -21.44 -2.39
C PHE A 192 12.51 -20.32 -2.68
N ALA A 193 12.25 -20.02 -3.95
CA ALA A 193 11.26 -19.01 -4.32
C ALA A 193 9.82 -19.43 -3.91
N GLY A 194 9.60 -20.72 -3.62
CA GLY A 194 8.31 -21.25 -3.17
C GLY A 194 7.75 -20.59 -1.90
N HIS A 195 8.59 -19.94 -1.07
CA HIS A 195 8.15 -19.15 0.08
C HIS A 195 7.26 -17.95 -0.31
N TRP A 196 7.33 -17.49 -1.56
CA TRP A 196 6.52 -16.41 -2.12
C TRP A 196 5.44 -16.92 -3.07
N ASN A 197 5.03 -18.19 -2.97
CA ASN A 197 3.95 -18.69 -3.80
C ASN A 197 2.63 -17.98 -3.50
N ILE A 198 1.84 -17.77 -4.55
CA ILE A 198 0.48 -17.23 -4.41
C ILE A 198 -0.35 -18.17 -3.53
N HIS A 199 -1.17 -17.59 -2.66
CA HIS A 199 -2.06 -18.29 -1.70
C HIS A 199 -1.41 -19.22 -0.66
N THR A 200 -0.13 -19.58 -0.78
CA THR A 200 0.51 -20.56 0.12
C THR A 200 1.64 -19.97 0.95
N ASN A 201 2.02 -18.71 0.70
CA ASN A 201 3.03 -18.02 1.49
C ASN A 201 2.57 -17.68 2.92
N ALA A 202 3.54 -17.22 3.73
CA ALA A 202 3.37 -16.89 5.14
C ALA A 202 2.22 -15.90 5.43
N ALA A 203 2.06 -14.88 4.60
CA ALA A 203 1.01 -13.88 4.77
C ALA A 203 -0.38 -14.41 4.37
N ALA A 204 -0.48 -15.35 3.42
CA ALA A 204 -1.72 -16.06 3.15
C ALA A 204 -2.13 -16.96 4.33
N ALA A 205 -1.15 -17.62 4.96
CA ALA A 205 -1.39 -18.41 6.16
C ALA A 205 -1.85 -17.53 7.34
N PHE A 206 -1.23 -16.35 7.51
CA PHE A 206 -1.69 -15.36 8.48
C PHE A 206 -3.13 -14.93 8.23
N ASP A 207 -3.49 -14.59 6.99
CA ASP A 207 -4.86 -14.16 6.66
C ASP A 207 -5.88 -15.27 6.91
N ARG A 208 -5.57 -16.53 6.54
CA ARG A 208 -6.40 -17.69 6.88
C ARG A 208 -6.61 -17.84 8.38
N TRP A 209 -5.59 -17.63 9.18
CA TRP A 209 -5.75 -17.69 10.63
C TRP A 209 -6.55 -16.51 11.17
N TRP A 210 -6.12 -15.28 10.86
CA TRP A 210 -6.62 -14.06 11.48
C TRP A 210 -8.01 -13.66 10.98
N LEU A 211 -8.28 -13.74 9.69
CA LEU A 211 -9.59 -13.35 9.14
C LEU A 211 -10.69 -14.31 9.60
N ASN A 212 -10.39 -15.60 9.79
CA ASN A 212 -11.35 -16.56 10.32
C ASN A 212 -11.71 -16.35 11.81
N LEU A 213 -11.04 -15.43 12.51
CA LEU A 213 -11.47 -14.97 13.84
C LEU A 213 -12.58 -13.91 13.77
N LEU A 214 -12.77 -13.28 12.61
CA LEU A 214 -13.79 -12.26 12.40
C LEU A 214 -15.12 -12.90 11.97
N PRO A 215 -16.26 -12.24 12.20
CA PRO A 215 -17.56 -12.74 11.74
C PRO A 215 -17.59 -12.82 10.20
N GLN A 216 -17.73 -14.02 9.65
CA GLN A 216 -17.83 -14.26 8.21
C GLN A 216 -18.91 -15.28 7.87
N ALA A 217 -19.50 -15.16 6.68
CA ALA A 217 -20.54 -16.09 6.21
C ALA A 217 -19.98 -17.47 5.83
N GLN A 218 -18.71 -17.50 5.39
CA GLN A 218 -17.99 -18.70 5.02
C GLN A 218 -16.55 -18.59 5.52
N PRO A 219 -15.86 -19.71 5.82
CA PRO A 219 -14.45 -19.67 6.17
C PRO A 219 -13.61 -19.02 5.07
N TYR A 220 -12.78 -18.04 5.45
CA TYR A 220 -11.82 -17.40 4.56
C TYR A 220 -10.75 -18.42 4.14
N GLN A 221 -10.55 -18.55 2.82
CA GLN A 221 -9.55 -19.43 2.23
C GLN A 221 -8.47 -18.63 1.49
N ASN A 222 -8.91 -17.70 0.63
CA ASN A 222 -8.06 -16.94 -0.26
C ASN A 222 -8.74 -15.64 -0.75
N THR A 223 -7.94 -14.79 -1.37
CA THR A 223 -8.36 -13.60 -2.11
C THR A 223 -8.08 -13.78 -3.59
N ASN A 224 -8.90 -13.19 -4.46
CA ASN A 224 -8.56 -13.09 -5.88
C ASN A 224 -7.28 -12.26 -6.06
N GLY A 225 -6.29 -12.77 -6.80
CA GLY A 225 -5.02 -12.10 -7.04
C GLY A 225 -4.00 -12.20 -5.89
N GLY A 226 -4.27 -12.99 -4.85
CA GLY A 226 -3.27 -13.30 -3.82
C GLY A 226 -2.93 -12.14 -2.87
N TYR A 227 -3.70 -11.06 -2.87
CA TYR A 227 -3.48 -9.92 -1.99
C TYR A 227 -3.71 -10.29 -0.52
N GLN A 228 -2.89 -9.72 0.37
CA GLN A 228 -2.88 -10.11 1.78
C GLN A 228 -2.96 -8.92 2.71
N THR A 229 -3.50 -9.13 3.92
CA THR A 229 -3.54 -8.08 4.95
C THR A 229 -2.13 -7.60 5.24
N LEU A 230 -1.19 -8.53 5.50
CA LEU A 230 0.19 -8.21 5.90
C LEU A 230 1.02 -7.45 4.85
N ASN A 231 0.50 -7.24 3.63
CA ASN A 231 1.15 -6.36 2.65
C ASN A 231 1.32 -4.92 3.16
N PHE A 232 0.61 -4.53 4.23
CA PHE A 232 0.76 -3.20 4.84
C PHE A 232 2.14 -3.04 5.47
N VAL A 233 2.78 -4.15 5.88
CA VAL A 233 4.10 -4.16 6.52
C VAL A 233 5.19 -3.67 5.55
N PRO A 234 5.43 -4.29 4.38
CA PRO A 234 6.36 -3.73 3.40
C PRO A 234 5.86 -2.39 2.83
N ALA A 235 4.55 -2.15 2.75
CA ALA A 235 4.02 -0.84 2.35
C ALA A 235 4.41 0.28 3.33
N LEU A 236 4.48 0.00 4.64
CA LEU A 236 4.95 0.93 5.65
C LEU A 236 6.41 1.34 5.37
N ALA A 237 7.27 0.44 4.91
CA ALA A 237 8.64 0.80 4.50
C ALA A 237 8.64 1.86 3.37
N THR A 238 7.76 1.70 2.38
CA THR A 238 7.55 2.70 1.31
C THR A 238 7.04 4.03 1.88
N MET A 239 6.11 4.01 2.83
CA MET A 239 5.64 5.23 3.49
C MET A 239 6.75 5.93 4.29
N LEU A 240 7.62 5.17 4.96
CA LEU A 240 8.78 5.69 5.69
C LEU A 240 9.79 6.34 4.74
N GLY A 241 10.05 5.74 3.57
CA GLY A 241 10.84 6.36 2.51
C GLY A 241 10.23 7.69 2.02
N GLY A 242 8.90 7.74 1.93
CA GLY A 242 8.16 8.98 1.71
C GLY A 242 8.42 10.02 2.80
N ALA A 243 8.30 9.63 4.07
CA ALA A 243 8.50 10.52 5.21
C ALA A 243 9.94 11.08 5.30
N LEU A 244 10.94 10.28 4.93
CA LEU A 244 12.33 10.72 4.77
C LEU A 244 12.46 11.78 3.68
N THR A 245 11.91 11.50 2.50
CA THR A 245 11.88 12.44 1.36
C THR A 245 11.19 13.76 1.75
N GLY A 246 10.05 13.67 2.42
CA GLY A 246 9.31 14.85 2.90
C GLY A 246 10.13 15.66 3.91
N SER A 247 10.79 14.99 4.84
CA SER A 247 11.68 15.63 5.83
C SER A 247 12.87 16.32 5.15
N PHE A 248 13.49 15.68 4.16
CA PHE A 248 14.58 16.25 3.38
C PHE A 248 14.14 17.52 2.64
N LEU A 249 13.00 17.48 1.94
CA LEU A 249 12.45 18.65 1.24
C LEU A 249 12.15 19.83 2.18
N MET A 250 11.69 19.57 3.40
CA MET A 250 11.50 20.62 4.40
C MET A 250 12.82 21.27 4.83
N HIS A 251 13.89 20.48 5.01
CA HIS A 251 15.20 20.99 5.40
C HIS A 251 15.80 21.86 4.29
N SER A 252 15.75 21.41 3.03
CA SER A 252 16.25 22.19 1.89
C SER A 252 15.55 23.55 1.77
N ARG A 253 14.23 23.61 1.96
CA ARG A 253 13.49 24.89 1.90
C ARG A 253 13.87 25.85 3.03
N LYS A 254 14.24 25.33 4.22
CA LYS A 254 14.71 26.18 5.32
C LYS A 254 16.09 26.75 5.02
N THR A 255 16.98 25.96 4.44
CA THR A 255 18.32 26.43 4.06
C THR A 255 18.27 27.48 2.96
N ASP A 256 17.36 27.35 1.98
CA ASP A 256 17.21 28.35 0.92
C ASP A 256 16.67 29.69 1.45
N LYS A 257 15.66 29.64 2.33
CA LYS A 257 15.14 30.85 3.00
C LYS A 257 16.16 31.53 3.92
N ALA A 258 17.15 30.81 4.44
CA ALA A 258 18.19 31.38 5.28
C ALA A 258 19.33 32.03 4.48
N ARG A 259 19.38 31.83 3.15
CA ARG A 259 20.37 32.39 2.24
C ARG A 259 19.87 33.62 1.47
N CYS A 260 18.60 33.97 1.60
CA CYS A 260 17.96 35.15 1.01
C CYS A 260 17.65 36.19 2.08
#